data_AF-A0AAI9W2T4-F1
#
_entry.id   AF-A0AAI9W2T4-F1
#
_cell.length_a   1.000
_cell.length_b   1.000
_cell.length_c   1.000
_cell.angle_alpha   90.00
_cell.angle_beta   90.00
_cell.angle_gamma   90.00
#
_symmetry.space_group_name_H-M   'P 1'
#
loop_
_entity.id
_entity.type
_entity.pdbx_description
1 polymer ?
#
loop_
_entity_poly.entity_id
_entity_poly.type
_entity_poly.pdbx_seq_one_letter_code
_entity_poly.pdbx_strand_id
1 'polypeptide(L)'
;MTDWRNRLDELDSEHRHMLEGGTLSQLFLRYPLYISHPIFIGSFYGFLVGLTLLLPYTYFGSIDNIPIMESLRDWGIQTLMLITLCSFLGGSSSIIASISKRPPIRLENRRRFLFPFPFIGLAIISVSMMNEIPEYAMFAGWVCFILPGPLYVHLSYAPRWRIIDRLDRDLRPFEGMIRTIDSPDSEEVVVTEDDELEEVVDES
;
A
#
# COMPACT_ATOMS: atom_id res chain seq x y z
N MET A 1 -9.21 -26.09 10.66
CA MET A 1 -8.74 -24.70 10.81
C MET A 1 -9.98 -23.84 10.77
N THR A 2 -10.28 -23.17 11.87
CA THR A 2 -11.36 -22.19 11.93
C THR A 2 -10.93 -20.99 11.09
N ASP A 3 -11.59 -20.78 9.96
CA ASP A 3 -11.40 -19.58 9.14
C ASP A 3 -11.75 -18.37 10.00
N TRP A 4 -10.82 -17.43 10.17
CA TRP A 4 -11.04 -16.17 10.90
C TRP A 4 -12.30 -15.44 10.41
N ARG A 5 -12.74 -15.70 9.17
CA ARG A 5 -14.00 -15.21 8.60
C ARG A 5 -15.24 -15.68 9.34
N ASN A 6 -15.31 -16.95 9.77
CA ASN A 6 -16.46 -17.47 10.51
C ASN A 6 -16.62 -16.78 11.87
N ARG A 7 -15.52 -16.28 12.42
CA ARG A 7 -15.48 -15.53 13.68
C ARG A 7 -15.75 -14.05 13.50
N LEU A 8 -15.62 -13.56 12.27
CA LEU A 8 -15.93 -12.18 11.93
C LEU A 8 -17.44 -11.92 12.07
N ASP A 9 -18.26 -12.94 11.85
CA ASP A 9 -19.72 -12.89 12.07
C ASP A 9 -20.11 -12.72 13.55
N GLU A 10 -19.19 -12.98 14.49
CA GLU A 10 -19.40 -12.77 15.93
C GLU A 10 -19.12 -11.32 16.38
N LEU A 11 -18.47 -10.51 15.53
CA LEU A 11 -18.17 -9.11 15.80
C LEU A 11 -19.33 -8.20 15.37
N ASP A 12 -19.39 -6.99 15.94
CA ASP A 12 -20.34 -5.99 15.45
C ASP A 12 -20.02 -5.57 14.00
N SER A 13 -21.01 -4.93 13.36
CA SER A 13 -20.91 -4.51 11.97
C SER A 13 -19.77 -3.52 11.71
N GLU A 14 -19.42 -2.67 12.68
CA GLU A 14 -18.43 -1.62 12.52
C GLU A 14 -16.99 -2.19 12.55
N HIS A 15 -16.73 -3.13 13.46
CA HIS A 15 -15.48 -3.87 13.53
C HIS A 15 -15.33 -4.85 12.35
N ARG A 16 -16.42 -5.48 11.91
CA ARG A 16 -16.44 -6.31 10.69
C ARG A 16 -16.00 -5.49 9.49
N HIS A 17 -16.64 -4.35 9.25
CA HIS A 17 -16.30 -3.46 8.13
C HIS A 17 -14.84 -2.99 8.17
N MET A 18 -14.33 -2.65 9.36
CA MET A 18 -12.93 -2.25 9.56
C MET A 18 -11.92 -3.36 9.16
N LEU A 19 -12.26 -4.62 9.47
CA LEU A 19 -11.40 -5.79 9.24
C LEU A 19 -11.51 -6.33 7.82
N GLU A 20 -12.67 -6.26 7.19
CA GLU A 20 -12.82 -6.54 5.75
C GLU A 20 -12.03 -5.51 4.94
N GLY A 21 -12.14 -4.23 5.31
CA GLY A 21 -11.50 -3.11 4.64
C GLY A 21 -11.91 -2.98 3.17
N GLY A 22 -11.22 -2.10 2.44
CA GLY A 22 -11.48 -1.92 1.00
C GLY A 22 -11.01 -3.08 0.13
N THR A 23 -11.40 -3.07 -1.14
CA THR A 23 -11.19 -4.12 -2.15
C THR A 23 -9.76 -4.69 -2.19
N LEU A 24 -8.74 -3.82 -2.07
CA LEU A 24 -7.33 -4.22 -2.13
C LEU A 24 -6.89 -5.02 -0.89
N SER A 25 -7.42 -4.68 0.29
CA SER A 25 -7.17 -5.46 1.51
C SER A 25 -7.84 -6.83 1.41
N GLN A 26 -9.08 -6.87 0.92
CA GLN A 26 -9.82 -8.12 0.73
C GLN A 26 -9.11 -9.05 -0.25
N LEU A 27 -8.52 -8.52 -1.33
CA LEU A 27 -7.76 -9.30 -2.30
C LEU A 27 -6.61 -10.06 -1.65
N PHE A 28 -5.81 -9.40 -0.81
CA PHE A 28 -4.71 -10.07 -0.11
C PHE A 28 -5.19 -10.99 1.00
N LEU A 29 -6.26 -10.64 1.70
CA LEU A 29 -6.80 -11.45 2.80
C LEU A 29 -7.52 -12.72 2.32
N ARG A 30 -7.78 -12.88 1.01
CA ARG A 30 -8.22 -14.17 0.41
C ARG A 30 -7.17 -15.27 0.53
N TYR A 31 -5.89 -14.90 0.61
CA TYR A 31 -4.81 -15.86 0.79
C TYR A 31 -4.63 -16.22 2.27
N PRO A 32 -3.97 -17.36 2.57
CA PRO A 32 -3.59 -17.68 3.94
C PRO A 32 -2.76 -16.56 4.58
N LEU A 33 -2.99 -16.29 5.88
CA LEU A 33 -2.42 -15.13 6.57
C LEU A 33 -0.88 -15.06 6.56
N TYR A 34 -0.20 -16.20 6.41
CA TYR A 34 1.26 -16.23 6.28
C TYR A 34 1.75 -15.63 4.94
N ILE A 35 0.98 -15.74 3.86
CA ILE A 35 1.29 -15.12 2.56
C ILE A 35 0.89 -13.64 2.57
N SER A 36 -0.20 -13.32 3.25
CA SER A 36 -0.72 -11.95 3.38
C SER A 36 0.07 -11.11 4.39
N HIS A 37 1.26 -11.54 4.81
CA HIS A 37 2.07 -10.80 5.77
C HIS A 37 2.49 -9.43 5.18
N PRO A 38 2.53 -8.34 5.99
CA PRO A 38 2.90 -7.00 5.53
C PRO A 38 4.23 -6.90 4.75
N ILE A 39 5.17 -7.81 5.02
CA ILE A 39 6.43 -7.93 4.27
C ILE A 39 6.16 -8.21 2.79
N PHE A 40 5.35 -9.24 2.48
CA PHE A 40 5.10 -9.66 1.11
C PHE A 40 4.29 -8.65 0.32
N ILE A 41 3.38 -7.92 0.97
CA ILE A 41 2.62 -6.84 0.34
C ILE A 41 3.54 -5.66 0.04
N GLY A 42 4.47 -5.35 0.94
CA GLY A 42 5.56 -4.43 0.66
C GLY A 42 6.40 -4.88 -0.53
N SER A 43 6.81 -6.16 -0.58
CA SER A 43 7.56 -6.74 -1.71
C SER A 43 6.80 -6.58 -3.04
N PHE A 44 5.52 -6.93 -3.05
CA PHE A 44 4.67 -6.87 -4.22
C PHE A 44 4.50 -5.43 -4.72
N TYR A 45 4.31 -4.47 -3.81
CA TYR A 45 4.29 -3.06 -4.16
C TYR A 45 5.62 -2.61 -4.77
N GLY A 46 6.76 -2.94 -4.16
CA GLY A 46 8.08 -2.61 -4.70
C GLY A 46 8.31 -3.21 -6.10
N PHE A 47 7.79 -4.40 -6.36
CA PHE A 47 7.80 -5.03 -7.68
C PHE A 47 6.95 -4.27 -8.70
N LEU A 48 5.71 -3.87 -8.36
CA LEU A 48 4.85 -3.09 -9.26
C LEU A 48 5.47 -1.74 -9.62
N VAL A 49 6.03 -1.06 -8.63
CA VAL A 49 6.77 0.20 -8.80
C VAL A 49 7.97 -0.02 -9.72
N GLY A 50 8.77 -1.07 -9.48
CA GLY A 50 9.87 -1.46 -10.37
C GLY A 50 9.42 -1.73 -11.80
N LEU A 51 8.29 -2.41 -12.01
CA LEU A 51 7.74 -2.69 -13.34
C LEU A 51 7.49 -1.40 -14.13
N THR A 52 6.96 -0.35 -13.49
CA THR A 52 6.75 0.94 -14.17
C THR A 52 8.05 1.63 -14.62
N LEU A 53 9.20 1.31 -13.99
CA LEU A 53 10.51 1.81 -14.40
C LEU A 53 11.10 1.07 -15.60
N LEU A 54 10.53 -0.06 -16.02
CA LEU A 54 11.06 -0.83 -17.15
C LEU A 54 11.10 0.03 -18.43
N LEU A 55 10.04 0.80 -18.67
CA LEU A 55 9.93 1.67 -19.84
C LEU A 55 11.00 2.78 -19.85
N PRO A 56 11.13 3.64 -18.82
CA PRO A 56 12.15 4.68 -18.83
C PRO A 56 13.58 4.11 -18.89
N TYR A 57 13.89 3.02 -18.19
CA TYR A 57 15.22 2.40 -18.27
C TYR A 57 15.57 1.90 -19.68
N THR A 58 14.63 1.22 -20.35
CA THR A 58 14.86 0.70 -21.71
C THR A 58 14.88 1.82 -22.75
N TYR A 59 14.01 2.82 -22.60
CA TYR A 59 13.91 3.95 -23.53
C TYR A 59 15.15 4.86 -23.47
N PHE A 60 15.51 5.34 -22.26
CA PHE A 60 16.69 6.21 -22.11
C PHE A 60 17.99 5.45 -22.36
N GLY A 61 18.08 4.17 -21.96
CA GLY A 61 19.19 3.31 -22.34
C GLY A 61 19.38 3.24 -23.86
N SER A 62 18.29 3.15 -24.63
CA SER A 62 18.37 3.17 -26.09
C SER A 62 18.83 4.51 -26.66
N ILE A 63 18.46 5.64 -26.05
CA ILE A 63 18.91 6.98 -26.47
C ILE A 63 20.42 7.12 -26.24
N ASP A 64 20.90 6.62 -25.11
CA ASP A 64 22.31 6.69 -24.72
C ASP A 64 23.18 5.61 -25.38
N ASN A 65 22.63 4.84 -26.33
CA ASN A 65 23.29 3.71 -27.01
C ASN A 65 23.79 2.61 -26.05
N ILE A 66 23.14 2.46 -24.89
CA ILE A 66 23.41 1.40 -23.92
C ILE A 66 22.81 0.09 -24.44
N PRO A 67 23.54 -1.04 -24.40
CA PRO A 67 22.98 -2.34 -24.80
C PRO A 67 21.76 -2.71 -23.96
N ILE A 68 20.72 -3.26 -24.60
CA ILE A 68 19.45 -3.62 -23.94
C ILE A 68 19.63 -4.52 -22.71
N MET A 69 20.61 -5.42 -22.75
CA MET A 69 20.91 -6.33 -21.64
C MET A 69 21.44 -5.58 -20.41
N GLU A 70 22.19 -4.50 -20.61
CA GLU A 70 22.69 -3.65 -19.54
C GLU A 70 21.56 -2.82 -18.93
N SER A 71 20.69 -2.22 -19.75
CA SER A 71 19.52 -1.50 -19.26
C SER A 71 18.57 -2.41 -18.46
N LEU A 72 18.37 -3.66 -18.90
CA LEU A 72 17.57 -4.66 -18.17
C LEU A 72 18.24 -5.09 -16.86
N ARG A 73 19.57 -5.22 -16.83
CA ARG A 73 20.32 -5.49 -15.60
C ARG A 73 20.13 -4.35 -14.61
N ASP A 74 20.30 -3.10 -15.04
CA ASP A 74 20.23 -1.93 -14.18
C ASP A 74 18.80 -1.73 -13.64
N TRP A 75 17.79 -1.92 -14.49
CA TRP A 75 16.39 -1.99 -14.08
C TRP A 75 16.14 -3.11 -13.06
N GLY A 76 16.71 -4.30 -13.29
CA GLY A 76 16.55 -5.46 -12.42
C GLY A 76 17.14 -5.20 -11.03
N ILE A 77 18.34 -4.61 -10.96
CA ILE A 77 18.98 -4.20 -9.70
C ILE A 77 18.13 -3.15 -8.98
N GLN A 78 17.64 -2.13 -9.71
CA GLN A 78 16.76 -1.10 -9.13
C GLN A 78 15.47 -1.71 -8.56
N THR A 79 14.85 -2.62 -9.31
CA THR A 79 13.62 -3.30 -8.90
C THR A 79 13.86 -4.17 -7.66
N LEU A 80 14.98 -4.88 -7.59
CA LEU A 80 15.35 -5.65 -6.40
C LEU A 80 15.54 -4.76 -5.18
N MET A 81 16.21 -3.61 -5.32
CA MET A 81 16.36 -2.63 -4.22
C MET A 81 14.99 -2.12 -3.74
N LEU A 82 14.08 -1.81 -4.66
CA LEU A 82 12.71 -1.37 -4.33
C LEU A 82 11.92 -2.46 -3.59
N ILE A 83 11.99 -3.71 -4.07
CA ILE A 83 11.38 -4.85 -3.40
C ILE A 83 11.92 -4.99 -1.99
N THR A 84 13.25 -5.02 -1.81
CA THR A 84 13.88 -5.16 -0.49
C THR A 84 13.51 -4.03 0.45
N LEU A 85 13.55 -2.78 -0.02
CA LEU A 85 13.18 -1.60 0.74
C LEU A 85 11.71 -1.69 1.20
N CYS A 86 10.78 -1.90 0.27
CA CYS A 86 9.36 -1.95 0.61
C CYS A 86 9.02 -3.15 1.52
N SER A 87 9.70 -4.29 1.33
CA SER A 87 9.60 -5.46 2.22
C SER A 87 10.03 -5.12 3.65
N PHE A 88 11.16 -4.42 3.78
CA PHE A 88 11.69 -3.98 5.06
C PHE A 88 10.76 -2.99 5.77
N LEU A 89 10.20 -2.01 5.04
CA LEU A 89 9.21 -1.09 5.60
C LEU A 89 7.91 -1.82 6.00
N GLY A 90 7.48 -2.81 5.21
CA GLY A 90 6.32 -3.66 5.55
C GLY A 90 6.55 -4.46 6.83
N GLY A 91 7.72 -5.09 6.98
CA GLY A 91 8.10 -5.80 8.20
C GLY A 91 8.18 -4.89 9.41
N SER A 92 8.86 -3.74 9.27
CA SER A 92 8.94 -2.71 10.32
C SER A 92 7.55 -2.23 10.75
N SER A 93 6.64 -2.06 9.79
CA SER A 93 5.25 -1.68 10.06
C SER A 93 4.49 -2.74 10.85
N SER A 94 4.72 -4.03 10.59
CA SER A 94 4.13 -5.14 11.36
C SER A 94 4.60 -5.11 12.83
N ILE A 95 5.90 -4.88 13.05
CA ILE A 95 6.47 -4.76 14.40
C ILE A 95 5.89 -3.55 15.12
N ILE A 96 5.89 -2.37 14.47
CA ILE A 96 5.36 -1.14 15.05
C ILE A 96 3.86 -1.28 15.36
N ALA A 97 3.08 -1.91 14.48
CA ALA A 97 1.66 -2.16 14.72
C ALA A 97 1.42 -3.10 15.91
N SER A 98 2.31 -4.09 16.10
CA SER A 98 2.26 -5.02 17.24
C SER A 98 2.54 -4.34 18.58
N ILE A 99 3.44 -3.35 18.59
CA ILE A 99 3.79 -2.57 19.79
C ILE A 99 2.73 -1.49 20.06
N SER A 100 2.36 -0.72 19.03
CA SER A 100 1.50 0.47 19.17
C SER A 100 0.04 0.12 19.41
N LYS A 101 -0.40 -1.08 18.99
CA LYS A 101 -1.77 -1.58 19.17
C LYS A 101 -2.84 -0.57 18.71
N ARG A 102 -2.55 0.17 17.65
CA ARG A 102 -3.46 1.16 17.07
C ARG A 102 -4.51 0.50 16.18
N PRO A 103 -5.71 1.09 16.03
CA PRO A 103 -6.67 0.64 15.04
C PRO A 103 -6.17 0.91 13.61
N PRO A 104 -6.63 0.13 12.60
CA PRO A 104 -6.40 0.41 11.19
C PRO A 104 -7.02 1.76 10.80
N ILE A 105 -6.22 2.65 10.21
CA ILE A 105 -6.72 3.93 9.71
C ILE A 105 -7.41 3.69 8.36
N ARG A 106 -8.61 4.25 8.20
CA ARG A 106 -9.33 4.26 6.91
C ARG A 106 -8.70 5.32 6.01
N LEU A 107 -8.24 4.89 4.86
CA LEU A 107 -7.57 5.78 3.91
C LEU A 107 -8.52 6.31 2.82
N GLU A 108 -9.83 5.98 2.83
CA GLU A 108 -10.80 6.43 1.81
C GLU A 108 -10.63 7.92 1.47
N ASN A 109 -10.78 8.83 2.46
CA ASN A 109 -10.65 10.27 2.23
C ASN A 109 -9.25 10.71 1.78
N ARG A 110 -8.20 9.94 2.10
CA ARG A 110 -6.80 10.28 1.78
C ARG A 110 -6.31 9.69 0.46
N ARG A 111 -7.05 8.74 -0.14
CA ARG A 111 -6.69 8.10 -1.42
C ARG A 111 -6.58 9.12 -2.56
N ARG A 112 -7.47 10.11 -2.61
CA ARG A 112 -7.45 11.17 -3.63
C ARG A 112 -6.13 11.92 -3.67
N PHE A 113 -5.51 12.15 -2.51
CA PHE A 113 -4.21 12.82 -2.42
C PHE A 113 -3.03 11.87 -2.65
N LEU A 114 -3.14 10.60 -2.25
CA LEU A 114 -2.07 9.61 -2.40
C LEU A 114 -1.96 9.04 -3.82
N PHE A 115 -3.05 9.01 -4.58
CA PHE A 115 -3.10 8.47 -5.94
C PHE A 115 -2.17 9.17 -6.96
N PRO A 116 -2.04 10.51 -7.01
CA PRO A 116 -1.17 11.16 -7.99
C PRO A 116 0.34 11.01 -7.69
N PHE A 117 0.72 10.68 -6.46
CA PHE A 117 2.12 10.67 -6.01
C PHE A 117 3.05 9.76 -6.84
N PRO A 118 2.67 8.51 -7.18
CA PRO A 118 3.49 7.65 -8.02
C PRO A 118 3.71 8.24 -9.41
N PHE A 119 2.71 8.90 -9.99
CA PHE A 119 2.81 9.52 -11.31
C PHE A 119 3.72 10.74 -11.28
N ILE A 120 3.59 11.58 -10.25
CA ILE A 120 4.49 12.73 -10.03
C ILE A 120 5.92 12.24 -9.84
N GLY A 121 6.13 11.21 -9.02
CA GLY A 121 7.43 10.61 -8.79
C GLY A 121 8.05 10.05 -10.08
N LEU A 122 7.27 9.29 -10.86
CA LEU A 122 7.70 8.75 -12.15
C LEU A 122 8.06 9.85 -13.15
N ALA A 123 7.29 10.94 -13.20
CA ALA A 123 7.56 12.07 -14.08
C ALA A 123 8.88 12.75 -13.71
N ILE A 124 9.11 13.02 -12.42
CA ILE A 124 10.36 13.61 -11.93
C ILE A 124 11.55 12.68 -12.23
N ILE A 125 11.42 11.38 -11.95
CA ILE A 125 12.47 10.39 -12.24
C ILE A 125 12.76 10.36 -13.75
N SER A 126 11.73 10.35 -14.60
CA SER A 126 11.93 10.35 -16.06
C SER A 126 12.62 11.62 -16.56
N VAL A 127 12.25 12.80 -16.04
CA VAL A 127 12.93 14.06 -16.37
C VAL A 127 14.39 14.05 -15.88
N SER A 128 14.66 13.45 -14.73
CA SER A 128 16.02 13.31 -14.18
C SER A 128 16.94 12.43 -15.03
N MET A 129 16.36 11.51 -15.80
CA MET A 129 17.12 10.67 -16.74
C MET A 129 17.48 11.43 -18.03
N MET A 130 16.75 12.50 -18.35
CA MET A 130 17.02 13.34 -19.53
C MET A 130 17.89 14.56 -19.22
N ASN A 131 17.75 15.12 -18.02
CA ASN A 131 18.38 16.37 -17.63
C ASN A 131 19.02 16.22 -16.26
N GLU A 132 20.13 16.92 -16.05
CA GLU A 132 20.67 17.11 -14.71
C GLU A 132 19.71 17.98 -13.89
N ILE A 133 18.99 17.35 -12.96
CA ILE A 133 18.16 18.04 -11.97
C ILE A 133 18.85 18.04 -10.61
N PRO A 134 18.56 19.01 -9.74
CA PRO A 134 19.12 19.04 -8.39
C PRO A 134 18.79 17.76 -7.58
N GLU A 135 19.73 17.31 -6.75
CA GLU A 135 19.60 16.07 -5.96
C GLU A 135 18.33 16.04 -5.08
N TYR A 136 17.94 17.19 -4.51
CA TYR A 136 16.73 17.30 -3.69
C TYR A 136 15.46 17.00 -4.49
N ALA A 137 15.43 17.37 -5.78
CA ALA A 137 14.29 17.11 -6.66
C ALA A 137 14.23 15.62 -7.01
N MET A 138 15.37 15.00 -7.31
CA MET A 138 15.47 13.56 -7.53
C MET A 138 15.02 12.77 -6.28
N PHE A 139 15.47 13.17 -5.10
CA PHE A 139 15.04 12.58 -3.83
C PHE A 139 13.52 12.71 -3.63
N ALA A 140 12.96 13.91 -3.86
CA ALA A 140 11.52 14.13 -3.78
C ALA A 140 10.76 13.24 -4.79
N GLY A 141 11.29 13.05 -6.00
CA GLY A 141 10.76 12.13 -6.99
C GLY A 141 10.67 10.69 -6.47
N TRP A 142 11.76 10.16 -5.91
CA TRP A 142 11.78 8.83 -5.30
C TRP A 142 10.84 8.70 -4.10
N VAL A 143 10.75 9.73 -3.25
CA VAL A 143 9.81 9.74 -2.13
C VAL A 143 8.37 9.70 -2.65
N CYS A 144 8.00 10.59 -3.57
CA CYS A 144 6.65 10.59 -4.16
C CYS A 144 6.33 9.25 -4.84
N PHE A 145 7.33 8.65 -5.48
CA PHE A 145 7.17 7.39 -6.18
C PHE A 145 6.93 6.19 -5.24
N ILE A 146 7.68 6.12 -4.13
CA ILE A 146 7.69 4.96 -3.24
C ILE A 146 6.69 5.11 -2.08
N LEU A 147 6.54 6.31 -1.52
CA LEU A 147 5.85 6.55 -0.24
C LEU A 147 4.43 5.97 -0.14
N PRO A 148 3.56 6.05 -1.17
CA PRO A 148 2.15 5.64 -1.03
C PRO A 148 1.96 4.19 -0.60
N GLY A 149 2.79 3.26 -1.07
CA GLY A 149 2.68 1.83 -0.73
C GLY A 149 3.04 1.52 0.72
N PRO A 150 4.26 1.83 1.19
CA PRO A 150 4.64 1.67 2.59
C PRO A 150 3.73 2.44 3.53
N LEU A 151 3.24 3.61 3.14
CA LEU A 151 2.28 4.37 3.95
C LEU A 151 0.94 3.62 4.10
N TYR A 152 0.41 3.07 3.01
CA TYR A 152 -0.78 2.21 3.04
C TYR A 152 -0.57 0.99 3.96
N VAL A 153 0.58 0.32 3.81
CA VAL A 153 0.91 -0.84 4.64
C VAL A 153 1.02 -0.46 6.11
N HIS A 154 1.67 0.66 6.40
CA HIS A 154 1.92 1.12 7.75
C HIS A 154 0.63 1.52 8.48
N LEU A 155 -0.19 2.36 7.86
CA LEU A 155 -1.35 2.98 8.51
C LEU A 155 -2.58 2.08 8.51
N SER A 156 -2.80 1.32 7.44
CA SER A 156 -4.04 0.56 7.26
C SER A 156 -3.81 -0.95 7.35
N TYR A 157 -2.89 -1.48 6.54
CA TYR A 157 -2.81 -2.93 6.36
C TYR A 157 -2.20 -3.67 7.57
N ALA A 158 -1.04 -3.24 8.07
CA ALA A 158 -0.33 -3.93 9.14
C ALA A 158 -1.13 -3.99 10.46
N PRO A 159 -1.80 -2.90 10.91
CA PRO A 159 -2.71 -2.97 12.06
C PRO A 159 -3.87 -3.95 11.85
N ARG A 160 -4.45 -3.98 10.64
CA ARG A 160 -5.55 -4.89 10.29
C ARG A 160 -5.09 -6.34 10.32
N TRP A 161 -3.98 -6.64 9.64
CA TRP A 161 -3.39 -7.98 9.61
C TRP A 161 -3.10 -8.52 11.01
N ARG A 162 -2.57 -7.69 11.91
CA ARG A 162 -2.33 -8.06 13.32
C ARG A 162 -3.61 -8.51 14.04
N ILE A 163 -4.71 -7.78 13.84
CA ILE A 163 -5.99 -8.10 14.51
C ILE A 163 -6.53 -9.43 13.97
N ILE A 164 -6.45 -9.63 12.65
CA ILE A 164 -6.89 -10.86 11.99
C ILE A 164 -6.01 -12.06 12.40
N ASP A 165 -4.69 -11.91 12.47
CA ASP A 165 -3.78 -12.96 12.95
C ASP A 165 -4.07 -13.37 14.40
N ARG A 166 -4.46 -12.42 15.26
CA ARG A 166 -4.94 -12.73 16.62
C ARG A 166 -6.28 -13.48 16.62
N LEU A 167 -7.21 -13.06 15.78
CA LEU A 167 -8.52 -13.71 15.64
C LEU A 167 -8.36 -15.15 15.13
N ASP A 168 -7.44 -15.40 14.19
CA ASP A 168 -7.13 -16.73 13.67
C ASP A 168 -6.54 -17.65 14.74
N ARG A 169 -5.74 -17.10 15.67
CA ARG A 169 -5.08 -17.82 16.77
C ARG A 169 -5.93 -17.99 18.03
N ASP A 170 -7.20 -17.61 18.01
CA ASP A 170 -8.07 -17.64 19.20
C ASP A 170 -7.61 -16.76 20.36
N LEU A 171 -6.97 -15.64 20.01
CA LEU A 171 -6.60 -14.60 20.95
C LEU A 171 -7.60 -13.46 20.91
N ARG A 172 -7.64 -12.66 21.99
CA ARG A 172 -8.45 -11.45 22.04
C ARG A 172 -7.92 -10.43 21.00
N PRO A 173 -8.70 -10.09 19.94
CA PRO A 173 -8.22 -9.29 18.80
C PRO A 173 -7.82 -7.86 19.20
N PHE A 174 -8.55 -7.29 20.15
CA PHE A 174 -8.49 -5.89 20.55
C PHE A 174 -7.74 -5.64 21.87
N GLU A 175 -7.09 -6.67 22.41
CA GLU A 175 -6.42 -6.59 23.70
C GLU A 175 -5.29 -5.53 23.72
N GLY A 176 -5.39 -4.60 24.68
CA GLY A 176 -4.42 -3.54 24.89
C GLY A 176 -4.51 -2.39 23.89
N MET A 177 -5.57 -2.31 23.09
CA MET A 177 -5.86 -1.14 22.28
C MET A 177 -6.59 -0.09 23.12
N ILE A 178 -6.17 1.18 23.02
CA ILE A 178 -6.82 2.30 23.71
C ILE A 178 -8.15 2.65 23.05
N ARG A 179 -8.22 2.53 21.72
CA ARG A 179 -9.41 2.77 20.89
C ARG A 179 -9.51 1.62 19.88
N THR A 180 -10.72 1.11 19.66
CA THR A 180 -10.95 -0.05 18.77
C THR A 180 -11.38 0.32 17.37
N ILE A 181 -12.04 1.46 17.22
CA ILE A 181 -12.53 1.95 15.94
C ILE A 181 -12.01 3.36 15.72
N ASP A 182 -11.43 3.60 14.55
CA ASP A 182 -11.09 4.94 14.08
C ASP A 182 -12.34 5.59 13.47
N SER A 183 -13.20 6.15 14.31
CA SER A 183 -14.32 6.99 13.88
C SER A 183 -13.74 8.33 13.39
N PRO A 184 -14.15 8.83 12.22
CA PRO A 184 -13.73 10.16 11.77
C PRO A 184 -14.12 11.16 12.85
N ASP A 185 -13.19 12.03 13.24
CA ASP A 185 -13.57 13.22 14.00
C ASP A 185 -14.70 13.91 13.20
N SER A 186 -15.74 14.34 13.90
CA SER A 186 -17.02 14.81 13.39
C SER A 186 -16.96 16.08 12.50
N GLU A 187 -15.80 16.44 11.96
CA GLU A 187 -15.57 17.63 11.14
C GLU A 187 -15.34 17.35 9.64
N GLU A 188 -15.27 16.10 9.19
CA GLU A 188 -15.20 15.79 7.74
C GLU A 188 -16.21 14.71 7.33
N VAL A 189 -17.51 14.98 7.55
CA VAL A 189 -18.56 14.37 6.74
C VAL A 189 -18.57 15.10 5.40
N VAL A 190 -17.59 14.80 4.54
CA VAL A 190 -17.80 14.98 3.11
C VAL A 190 -18.54 13.73 2.65
N VAL A 191 -19.85 13.90 2.57
CA VAL A 191 -20.75 13.00 1.84
C VAL A 191 -20.12 12.71 0.49
N THR A 192 -19.92 11.43 0.17
CA THR A 192 -20.38 10.75 -1.06
C THR A 192 -19.65 9.41 -1.18
N GLU A 193 -20.29 8.34 -0.69
CA GLU A 193 -19.93 6.95 -1.04
C GLU A 193 -21.05 6.29 -1.88
N ASP A 194 -22.00 7.08 -2.42
CA ASP A 194 -23.08 6.58 -3.29
C ASP A 194 -23.08 7.17 -4.73
N ASP A 195 -22.30 8.20 -5.06
CA ASP A 195 -22.36 8.83 -6.40
C ASP A 195 -21.47 8.16 -7.48
N GLU A 196 -20.46 7.36 -7.12
CA GLU A 196 -19.53 6.77 -8.12
C GLU A 196 -20.04 5.49 -8.79
N LEU A 197 -21.20 4.96 -8.41
CA LEU A 197 -21.79 3.75 -9.02
C LEU A 197 -23.15 3.97 -9.70
N GLU A 198 -23.83 5.11 -9.49
CA GLU A 198 -25.09 5.44 -10.19
C GLU A 198 -24.88 6.30 -11.45
N GLU A 199 -23.77 7.04 -11.61
CA GLU A 199 -23.58 7.92 -12.78
C GLU A 199 -23.27 7.15 -14.09
N VAL A 200 -22.88 5.87 -14.02
CA VAL A 200 -22.51 5.09 -15.23
C VAL A 200 -23.64 4.21 -15.78
N VAL A 201 -24.86 4.31 -15.24
CA VAL A 201 -26.03 3.53 -15.70
C VAL A 201 -27.15 4.39 -16.30
N ASP A 202 -27.10 5.73 -16.17
CA ASP A 202 -28.18 6.61 -16.62
C ASP A 202 -27.86 7.56 -17.79
N GLU A 203 -26.78 7.34 -18.54
CA GLU A 203 -26.61 7.97 -19.87
C GLU A 203 -26.01 7.02 -20.92
N SER A 204 -26.86 6.17 -21.52
CA SER A 204 -26.97 5.83 -22.98
C SER A 204 -27.46 4.40 -23.23
#